data_AF-A0A519HK70-F1
#
_entry.id   AF-A0A519HK70-F1
#
_cell.length_a   1.000
_cell.length_b   1.000
_cell.length_c   1.000
_cell.angle_alpha   90.00
_cell.angle_beta   90.00
_cell.angle_gamma   90.00
#
_symmetry.space_group_name_H-M   'P 1'
#
loop_
_entity.id
_entity.type
_entity.pdbx_description
1 polymer ?
#
loop_
_entity_poly.entity_id
_entity_poly.type
_entity_poly.pdbx_seq_one_letter_code
_entity_poly.pdbx_strand_id
1 'polypeptide(L)' 'NAAAVAHGGQADVNGIEDLGFMYTRDVADPDGHLWGVFSMDASAMPSAENS' A
#
# COMPACT_ATOMS: atom_id res chain seq x y z
N ASN A 1 -8.74 2.71 9.44
CA ASN A 1 -8.62 1.41 10.13
C ASN A 1 -9.93 0.74 10.53
N ALA A 2 -11.06 1.46 10.66
CA ALA A 2 -12.32 0.85 11.14
C ALA A 2 -12.99 -0.14 10.17
N ALA A 3 -12.88 0.08 8.86
CA ALA A 3 -13.59 -0.74 7.86
C ALA A 3 -13.03 -2.16 7.70
N ALA A 4 -11.70 -2.33 7.69
CA ALA A 4 -11.08 -3.66 7.57
C ALA A 4 -11.35 -4.52 8.82
N VAL A 5 -11.20 -3.93 10.01
CA VAL A 5 -11.43 -4.60 11.30
C VAL A 5 -12.89 -5.04 11.45
N ALA A 6 -13.85 -4.24 10.98
CA ALA A 6 -15.27 -4.58 11.03
C ALA A 6 -15.66 -5.81 10.19
N HIS A 7 -14.82 -6.22 9.24
CA HIS A 7 -15.06 -7.38 8.36
C HIS A 7 -14.02 -8.50 8.55
N GLY A 8 -13.24 -8.48 9.64
CA GLY A 8 -12.27 -9.54 9.96
C GLY A 8 -10.95 -9.47 9.17
N GLY A 9 -10.74 -8.42 8.39
CA GLY A 9 -9.47 -8.15 7.71
C GLY A 9 -8.53 -7.32 8.58
N GLN A 10 -7.23 -7.49 8.37
CA GLN A 10 -6.21 -6.62 8.94
C GLN A 10 -5.80 -5.59 7.87
N ALA A 11 -6.02 -4.30 8.15
CA ALA A 11 -5.42 -3.24 7.36
C ALA A 11 -4.02 -2.91 7.88
N ASP A 12 -3.10 -2.60 6.95
CA ASP A 12 -1.70 -2.24 7.21
C ASP A 12 -0.84 -3.43 7.71
N VAL A 13 -0.76 -4.54 6.94
CA VAL A 13 0.19 -5.64 7.25
C VAL A 13 1.63 -5.25 6.97
N ASN A 14 1.88 -4.47 5.92
CA ASN A 14 3.05 -3.60 5.83
C ASN A 14 2.54 -2.18 6.08
N GLY A 15 3.27 -1.38 6.87
CA GLY A 15 2.89 0.01 7.11
C GLY A 15 2.72 0.79 5.81
N ILE A 16 2.01 1.90 5.85
CA ILE A 16 1.90 2.84 4.71
C ILE A 16 3.32 3.15 4.18
N GLU A 17 3.57 2.89 2.90
CA GLU A 17 4.73 3.46 2.23
C GLU A 17 4.29 4.72 1.47
N ASP A 18 4.87 5.85 1.86
CA ASP A 18 4.66 7.15 1.21
C ASP A 18 6.02 7.67 0.72
N LEU A 19 6.24 7.56 -0.59
CA LEU A 19 7.45 8.01 -1.27
C LEU A 19 7.28 9.38 -1.92
N GLY A 20 6.21 10.12 -1.60
CA GLY A 20 5.85 11.41 -2.20
C GLY A 20 5.24 11.29 -3.60
N PHE A 21 5.79 10.45 -4.49
CA PHE A 21 5.23 10.16 -5.81
C PHE A 21 4.37 8.88 -5.83
N MET A 22 4.45 8.05 -4.80
CA MET A 22 3.73 6.80 -4.68
C MET A 22 3.25 6.59 -3.24
N TYR A 23 2.00 6.15 -3.12
CA TYR A 23 1.36 5.82 -1.87
C TYR A 23 0.81 4.39 -1.94
N THR A 24 1.14 3.54 -0.98
CA THR A 24 0.71 2.13 -0.95
C THR A 24 -0.06 1.78 0.32
N ARG A 25 -0.94 0.79 0.20
CA ARG A 25 -1.72 0.19 1.29
C ARG A 25 -1.85 -1.30 1.06
N ASP A 26 -1.62 -2.07 2.11
CA ASP A 26 -1.85 -3.50 2.11
C ASP A 26 -3.04 -3.87 3.01
N VAL A 27 -3.82 -4.84 2.56
CA VAL A 27 -4.91 -5.45 3.31
C VAL A 27 -4.77 -6.97 3.27
N ALA A 28 -4.93 -7.62 4.42
CA ALA A 28 -5.11 -9.06 4.51
C ALA A 28 -6.58 -9.41 4.63
N ASP A 29 -7.03 -10.40 3.86
CA ASP A 29 -8.33 -11.05 4.09
C ASP A 29 -8.25 -12.03 5.28
N PRO A 30 -9.40 -12.54 5.80
CA PRO A 30 -9.40 -13.47 6.93
C PRO A 30 -8.67 -14.80 6.69
N ASP A 31 -8.47 -15.19 5.43
CA ASP A 31 -7.73 -16.40 5.05
C ASP A 31 -6.21 -16.15 4.96
N GLY A 32 -5.78 -14.90 5.14
CA GLY A 32 -4.37 -14.49 5.14
C GLY A 32 -3.82 -14.13 3.77
N HIS A 33 -4.65 -14.01 2.72
CA HIS A 33 -4.17 -13.48 1.45
C HIS A 33 -3.96 -11.98 1.53
N LEU A 34 -2.83 -11.53 1.01
CA LEU A 34 -2.44 -10.13 0.97
C LEU A 34 -2.78 -9.49 -0.38
N TRP A 35 -3.43 -8.34 -0.32
CA TRP A 35 -3.73 -7.50 -1.46
C TRP A 35 -3.13 -6.11 -1.24
N GLY A 36 -2.33 -5.65 -2.21
CA GLY A 36 -1.75 -4.31 -2.21
C GLY A 36 -2.45 -3.40 -3.20
N VAL A 37 -2.75 -2.17 -2.79
CA VAL A 37 -3.26 -1.09 -3.64
C VAL A 37 -2.26 0.06 -3.62
N PHE A 38 -1.93 0.59 -4.79
CA PHE A 38 -1.06 1.75 -4.91
C PHE A 38 -1.71 2.85 -5.76
N SER A 39 -1.39 4.10 -5.40
CA SER A 39 -1.66 5.29 -6.20
C SER A 39 -0.34 5.99 -6.47
N MET A 40 -0.16 6.52 -7.69
CA MET A 40 1.15 6.99 -8.13
C MET A 40 1.05 8.13 -9.15
N ASP A 41 1.89 9.15 -8.98
CA ASP A 41 2.15 10.18 -9.97
C ASP A 41 3.42 9.82 -10.76
N ALA A 42 3.25 9.35 -11.99
CA ALA A 42 4.35 8.95 -12.86
C ALA A 42 5.29 10.11 -13.23
N SER A 43 4.80 11.35 -13.20
CA SER A 43 5.62 12.53 -13.55
C SER A 43 6.58 12.94 -12.44
N ALA A 44 6.29 12.54 -11.20
CA ALA A 44 7.10 12.79 -10.02
C ALA A 44 8.06 11.62 -9.69
N MET A 45 8.07 10.56 -10.50
CA MET A 45 9.01 9.46 -10.33
C MET A 45 10.46 9.94 -10.46
N PRO A 46 11.36 9.60 -9.52
CA PRO A 46 12.77 9.84 -9.72
C PRO A 46 13.26 9.07 -10.94
N SER A 47 14.04 9.73 -11.79
CA SER A 47 14.73 9.03 -12.89
C SER A 47 15.66 7.99 -12.30
N ALA A 48 15.71 6.80 -12.91
CA ALA A 48 16.72 5.81 -12.54
C ALA A 48 18.11 6.41 -12.80
N GLU A 49 18.81 6.78 -11.73
CA GLU A 49 20.18 7.25 -11.82
C GLU A 49 21.09 6.03 -11.93
N ASN A 50 21.53 5.72 -13.15
CA ASN A 50 22.58 4.72 -13.36
C ASN A 50 23.91 5.33 -12.89
N SER A 51 24.44 4.82 -11.78
CA SER A 51 25.82 5.10 -11.32
C SER A 51 26.86 4.44 -12.22
#